data_AF-A0A8I6S259-F1
#
_entry.id   AF-A0A8I6S259-F1
#
_cell.length_a   1.000
_cell.length_b   1.000
_cell.length_c   1.000
_cell.angle_alpha   90.00
_cell.angle_beta   90.00
_cell.angle_gamma   90.00
#
_symmetry.space_group_name_H-M   'P 1'
#
loop_
_entity.id
_entity.type
_entity.pdbx_description
1 polymer ?
#
loop_
_entity_poly.entity_id
_entity_poly.type
_entity_poly.pdbx_seq_one_letter_code
_entity_poly.pdbx_strand_id
1 'polypeptide(L)'
;MGESGDPYFVPTRSSVRGVKHEVVVFSEKRHEKKPVVAAEKSNIKELDMKQARFEIYKFAQTGLTNPDKHKSNKELALALGAVPPKNKYLNYKKLKEERKREKEEKNKKKDLFLLGKQFRPDRYDRKRTDSKAVLKQKRKIGSGILNVYGTVKKKK
;
A
#
# COMPACT_ATOMS: atom_id res chain seq x y z
N MET A 1 -50.38 -32.13 -21.22
CA MET A 1 -49.88 -30.78 -21.56
C MET A 1 -48.37 -30.84 -21.43
N GLY A 2 -47.66 -30.85 -22.56
CA GLY A 2 -46.31 -31.44 -22.71
C GLY A 2 -45.16 -30.59 -22.20
N GLU A 3 -44.15 -31.28 -21.65
CA GLU A 3 -42.86 -30.75 -21.21
C GLU A 3 -42.05 -30.29 -22.45
N SER A 4 -41.70 -29.01 -22.53
CA SER A 4 -40.92 -28.45 -23.63
C SER A 4 -39.44 -28.83 -23.50
N GLY A 5 -39.05 -29.93 -24.14
CA GLY A 5 -37.64 -30.31 -24.35
C GLY A 5 -36.96 -29.43 -25.39
N ASP A 6 -35.63 -29.27 -25.29
CA ASP A 6 -34.81 -28.48 -26.20
C ASP A 6 -34.91 -29.01 -27.65
N PRO A 7 -35.36 -28.20 -28.63
CA PRO A 7 -35.56 -28.64 -30.01
C PRO A 7 -34.26 -29.07 -30.73
N TYR A 8 -33.09 -28.80 -30.14
CA TYR A 8 -31.79 -29.13 -30.73
C TYR A 8 -31.02 -30.24 -30.00
N PHE A 9 -31.62 -30.88 -28.98
CA PHE A 9 -30.96 -31.97 -28.26
C PHE A 9 -30.95 -33.26 -29.09
N VAL A 10 -29.75 -33.72 -29.48
CA VAL A 10 -29.54 -35.00 -30.19
C VAL A 10 -29.11 -36.07 -29.18
N PRO A 11 -29.96 -37.07 -28.86
CA PRO A 11 -29.64 -38.09 -27.87
C PRO A 11 -28.46 -38.97 -28.30
N THR A 12 -27.45 -39.11 -27.44
CA THR A 12 -26.38 -40.10 -27.60
C THR A 12 -26.71 -41.40 -26.88
N ARG A 13 -26.02 -42.51 -27.19
CA ARG A 13 -26.29 -43.86 -26.64
C ARG A 13 -26.26 -43.94 -25.10
N SER A 14 -25.56 -43.02 -24.43
CA SER A 14 -25.57 -42.87 -22.97
C SER A 14 -26.78 -42.08 -22.44
N SER A 15 -27.35 -41.19 -23.23
CA SER A 15 -28.48 -40.32 -22.84
C SER A 15 -29.85 -41.02 -22.82
N VAL A 16 -29.99 -42.17 -23.51
CA VAL A 16 -31.22 -42.99 -23.57
C VAL A 16 -31.47 -43.78 -22.28
N ARG A 17 -30.51 -43.81 -21.36
CA ARG A 17 -30.64 -44.51 -20.06
C ARG A 17 -31.51 -43.70 -19.09
N GLY A 18 -32.80 -43.50 -19.38
CA GLY A 18 -33.87 -43.14 -18.42
C GLY A 18 -33.69 -41.90 -17.51
N VAL A 19 -32.58 -41.17 -17.62
CA VAL A 19 -32.27 -40.00 -16.79
C VAL A 19 -32.86 -38.78 -17.47
N LYS A 20 -33.68 -38.03 -16.75
CA LYS A 20 -34.24 -36.75 -17.20
C LYS A 20 -33.11 -35.72 -17.28
N HIS A 21 -32.94 -35.08 -18.43
CA HIS A 21 -31.91 -34.04 -18.64
C HIS A 21 -32.56 -32.67 -18.50
N GLU A 22 -32.01 -31.82 -17.63
CA GLU A 22 -32.45 -30.43 -17.47
C GLU A 22 -31.40 -29.48 -18.06
N VAL A 23 -31.84 -28.47 -18.80
CA VAL A 23 -30.97 -27.45 -19.39
C VAL A 23 -30.64 -26.40 -18.33
N VAL A 24 -29.40 -26.36 -17.86
CA VAL A 24 -28.91 -25.32 -16.94
C VAL A 24 -28.22 -24.22 -17.74
N VAL A 25 -28.88 -23.07 -17.90
CA VAL A 25 -28.29 -21.88 -18.54
C VAL A 25 -27.48 -21.11 -17.50
N PHE A 26 -26.16 -21.15 -17.60
CA PHE A 26 -25.29 -20.31 -16.79
C PHE A 26 -25.26 -18.88 -17.36
N SER A 27 -25.90 -17.94 -16.65
CA SER A 27 -25.71 -16.52 -16.91
C SER A 27 -24.40 -16.07 -16.23
N GLU A 28 -23.34 -15.85 -17.02
CA GLU A 28 -22.15 -15.18 -16.51
C GLU A 28 -22.53 -13.77 -16.04
N LYS A 29 -22.39 -13.47 -14.75
CA LYS A 29 -22.42 -12.10 -14.26
C LYS A 29 -21.18 -11.38 -14.78
N ARG A 30 -21.31 -10.73 -15.93
CA ARG A 30 -20.27 -9.82 -16.44
C ARG A 30 -20.09 -8.71 -15.40
N HIS A 31 -18.88 -8.55 -14.87
CA HIS A 31 -18.55 -7.40 -14.03
C HIS A 31 -18.77 -6.13 -14.86
N GLU A 32 -19.77 -5.33 -14.49
CA GLU A 32 -19.97 -4.02 -15.08
C GLU A 32 -18.71 -3.19 -14.86
N LYS A 33 -18.02 -2.83 -15.94
CA LYS A 33 -16.97 -1.83 -15.89
C LYS A 33 -17.65 -0.53 -15.45
N LYS A 34 -17.37 -0.08 -14.22
CA LYS A 34 -17.82 1.23 -13.74
C LYS A 34 -17.47 2.28 -14.80
N PRO A 35 -18.40 3.16 -15.19
CA PRO A 35 -18.10 4.20 -16.15
C PRO A 35 -16.90 5.01 -15.64
N VAL A 36 -15.91 5.20 -16.51
CA VAL A 36 -14.84 6.16 -16.28
C VAL A 36 -15.53 7.51 -16.19
N VAL A 37 -15.76 7.96 -14.96
CA VAL A 37 -16.46 9.21 -14.66
C VAL A 37 -15.76 10.31 -15.46
N ALA A 38 -16.48 10.85 -16.44
CA ALA A 38 -16.07 12.04 -17.17
C ALA A 38 -15.74 13.12 -16.14
N ALA A 39 -14.59 13.75 -16.32
CA ALA A 39 -14.11 14.82 -15.46
C ALA A 39 -15.18 15.91 -15.32
N GLU A 40 -15.88 15.91 -14.18
CA GLU A 40 -16.76 17.01 -13.81
C GLU A 40 -15.89 18.25 -13.63
N LYS A 41 -16.12 19.22 -14.50
CA LYS A 41 -15.51 20.53 -14.47
C LYS A 41 -15.89 21.24 -13.17
N SER A 42 -14.86 21.53 -12.38
CA SER A 42 -14.76 22.74 -11.54
C SER A 42 -16.00 23.11 -10.69
N ASN A 43 -16.34 22.27 -9.73
CA ASN A 43 -16.70 22.85 -8.44
C ASN A 43 -15.37 23.15 -7.75
N ILE A 44 -14.94 24.41 -7.77
CA ILE A 44 -13.87 24.91 -6.89
C ILE A 44 -14.45 24.87 -5.48
N LYS A 45 -14.63 23.66 -4.94
CA LYS A 45 -14.82 23.47 -3.51
C LYS A 45 -13.54 24.00 -2.89
N GLU A 46 -13.68 24.91 -1.94
CA GLU A 46 -12.57 25.36 -1.11
C GLU A 46 -11.75 24.13 -0.70
N LEU A 47 -10.50 24.08 -1.14
CA LEU A 47 -9.66 22.93 -0.93
C LEU A 47 -9.35 22.81 0.56
N ASP A 48 -10.09 21.96 1.26
CA ASP A 48 -9.69 21.55 2.60
C ASP A 48 -8.30 20.90 2.48
N MET A 49 -7.32 21.49 3.15
CA MET A 49 -5.95 21.02 3.17
C MET A 49 -5.85 19.53 3.55
N LYS A 50 -6.80 19.01 4.33
CA LYS A 50 -6.88 17.56 4.64
C LYS A 50 -7.19 16.72 3.40
N GLN A 51 -8.15 17.16 2.57
CA GLN A 51 -8.54 16.48 1.35
C GLN A 51 -7.41 16.52 0.32
N ALA A 52 -6.81 17.70 0.11
CA ALA A 52 -5.68 17.85 -0.81
C ALA A 52 -4.49 16.95 -0.42
N ARG A 53 -4.18 16.84 0.88
CA ARG A 53 -3.12 15.92 1.36
C ARG A 53 -3.45 14.46 1.05
N PHE A 54 -4.70 14.06 1.20
CA PHE A 54 -5.13 12.68 0.92
C PHE A 54 -5.07 12.36 -0.59
N GLU A 55 -5.46 13.30 -1.45
CA GLU A 55 -5.35 13.15 -2.90
C GLU A 55 -3.90 13.04 -3.36
N ILE A 56 -3.02 13.88 -2.83
CA ILE A 56 -1.57 13.80 -3.09
C ILE A 56 -1.03 12.44 -2.62
N TYR A 57 -1.44 11.95 -1.45
CA TYR A 57 -1.05 10.62 -0.98
C TYR A 57 -1.52 9.51 -1.94
N LYS A 58 -2.78 9.56 -2.39
CA LYS A 58 -3.34 8.58 -3.34
C LYS A 58 -2.60 8.61 -4.67
N PHE A 59 -2.28 9.80 -5.17
CA PHE A 59 -1.47 9.98 -6.39
C PHE A 59 -0.04 9.48 -6.20
N ALA A 60 0.59 9.76 -5.07
CA ALA A 60 1.91 9.21 -4.76
C ALA A 60 1.86 7.68 -4.78
N GLN A 61 0.81 7.09 -4.21
CA GLN A 61 0.60 5.65 -4.15
C GLN A 61 0.49 4.98 -5.53
N THR A 62 -0.10 5.64 -6.53
CA THR A 62 -0.25 5.04 -7.87
C THR A 62 1.10 4.72 -8.51
N GLY A 63 2.13 5.52 -8.25
CA GLY A 63 3.48 5.36 -8.80
C GLY A 63 4.37 4.31 -8.13
N LEU A 64 3.90 3.61 -7.08
CA LEU A 64 4.70 2.59 -6.41
C LEU A 64 4.56 1.20 -7.01
N THR A 65 5.58 0.37 -6.76
CA THR A 65 5.54 -1.06 -6.99
C THR A 65 4.53 -1.74 -6.05
N ASN A 66 4.02 -2.92 -6.43
CA ASN A 66 3.08 -3.68 -5.59
C ASN A 66 3.56 -3.90 -4.14
N PRO A 67 4.80 -4.35 -3.87
CA PRO A 67 5.25 -4.54 -2.48
C PRO A 67 5.27 -3.24 -1.68
N ASP A 68 5.62 -2.12 -2.30
CA ASP A 68 5.67 -0.84 -1.60
C ASP A 68 4.28 -0.23 -1.41
N LYS A 69 3.34 -0.47 -2.34
CA LYS A 69 1.91 -0.19 -2.16
C LYS A 69 1.35 -0.93 -0.94
N HIS A 70 1.68 -2.21 -0.77
CA HIS A 70 1.26 -2.99 0.39
C HIS A 70 1.84 -2.44 1.70
N LYS A 71 3.11 -2.02 1.72
CA LYS A 71 3.71 -1.38 2.90
C LYS A 71 2.99 -0.08 3.25
N SER A 72 2.75 0.79 2.26
CA SER A 72 2.02 2.06 2.45
C SER A 72 0.61 1.85 3.01
N ASN A 73 -0.12 0.86 2.47
CA ASN A 73 -1.46 0.52 2.96
C ASN A 73 -1.45 0.02 4.40
N LYS A 74 -0.45 -0.80 4.78
CA LYS A 74 -0.28 -1.27 6.16
C LYS A 74 0.03 -0.10 7.10
N GLU A 75 0.93 0.80 6.71
CA GLU A 75 1.24 2.01 7.48
C GLU A 75 0.02 2.90 7.69
N LEU A 76 -0.77 3.12 6.63
CA LEU A 76 -2.01 3.87 6.72
C LEU A 76 -3.02 3.20 7.65
N ALA A 77 -3.21 1.88 7.53
CA ALA A 77 -4.11 1.14 8.40
C ALA A 77 -3.70 1.27 9.87
N LEU A 78 -2.40 1.14 10.19
CA LEU A 78 -1.89 1.33 11.55
C LEU A 78 -2.14 2.76 12.05
N ALA A 79 -1.93 3.78 11.21
CA ALA A 79 -2.19 5.18 11.57
C ALA A 79 -3.68 5.46 11.81
N LEU A 80 -4.58 4.73 11.13
CA LEU A 80 -6.03 4.74 11.36
C LEU A 80 -6.45 3.93 12.59
N GLY A 81 -5.52 3.27 13.29
CA GLY A 81 -5.78 2.50 14.49
C GLY A 81 -6.02 1.01 14.27
N ALA A 82 -5.72 0.47 13.07
CA ALA A 82 -5.74 -0.96 12.86
C ALA A 82 -4.70 -1.66 13.76
N VAL A 83 -5.04 -2.85 14.24
CA VAL A 83 -4.16 -3.67 15.07
C VAL A 83 -3.06 -4.31 14.19
N PRO A 84 -1.76 -4.20 14.54
CA PRO A 84 -0.70 -4.84 13.79
C PRO A 84 -0.83 -6.37 13.83
N PRO A 85 -0.37 -7.07 12.78
CA PRO A 85 -0.38 -8.54 12.77
C PRO A 85 0.50 -9.09 13.90
N LYS A 86 0.11 -10.25 14.45
CA LYS A 86 0.88 -10.92 15.50
C LYS A 86 2.25 -11.33 14.98
N ASN A 87 3.28 -11.14 15.80
CA ASN A 87 4.64 -11.59 15.50
C ASN A 87 4.70 -13.12 15.53
N LYS A 88 5.58 -13.70 14.71
CA LYS A 88 5.88 -15.13 14.75
C LYS A 88 6.51 -15.50 16.10
N TYR A 89 6.23 -16.70 16.58
CA TYR A 89 6.89 -17.24 17.76
C TYR A 89 8.39 -17.44 17.47
N LEU A 90 9.24 -16.94 18.36
CA LEU A 90 10.69 -17.08 18.31
C LEU A 90 11.19 -17.45 19.71
N ASN A 91 12.19 -18.33 19.79
CA ASN A 91 12.84 -18.65 21.05
C ASN A 91 13.48 -17.38 21.64
N TYR A 92 13.19 -17.10 22.92
CA TYR A 92 13.64 -15.89 23.60
C TYR A 92 15.16 -15.69 23.56
N LYS A 93 15.96 -16.76 23.71
CA LYS A 93 17.43 -16.65 23.69
C LYS A 93 17.91 -16.12 22.34
N LYS A 94 17.37 -16.67 21.24
CA LYS A 94 17.67 -16.23 19.87
C LYS A 94 17.21 -14.79 19.63
N LEU A 95 15.99 -14.44 20.04
CA LEU A 95 15.45 -13.08 19.90
C LEU A 95 16.30 -12.04 20.65
N LYS A 96 16.80 -12.39 21.84
CA LYS A 96 17.65 -11.51 22.64
C LYS A 96 18.99 -11.24 21.95
N GLU A 97 19.61 -12.27 21.37
CA GLU A 97 20.84 -12.15 20.61
C GLU A 97 20.66 -11.31 19.34
N GLU A 98 19.60 -11.56 18.57
CA GLU A 98 19.26 -10.78 17.38
C GLU A 98 19.09 -9.29 17.72
N ARG A 99 18.33 -8.98 18.77
CA ARG A 99 18.17 -7.59 19.24
C ARG A 99 19.49 -6.95 19.70
N LYS A 100 20.40 -7.73 20.30
CA LYS A 100 21.72 -7.22 20.71
C LYS A 100 22.55 -6.89 19.48
N ARG A 101 22.62 -7.79 18.50
CA ARG A 101 23.31 -7.59 17.22
C ARG A 101 22.77 -6.37 16.46
N GLU A 102 21.45 -6.25 16.34
CA GLU A 102 20.82 -5.08 15.69
C GLU A 102 21.17 -3.76 16.38
N LYS A 103 21.22 -3.73 17.72
CA LYS A 103 21.61 -2.53 18.47
C LYS A 103 23.07 -2.17 18.22
N GLU A 104 23.96 -3.15 18.24
CA GLU A 104 25.39 -2.95 17.97
C GLU A 104 25.61 -2.44 16.54
N GLU A 105 24.94 -3.02 15.54
CA GLU A 105 25.00 -2.51 14.16
C GLU A 105 24.47 -1.09 14.02
N LYS A 106 23.36 -0.76 14.69
CA LYS A 106 22.80 0.60 14.70
C LYS A 106 23.78 1.59 15.33
N ASN A 107 24.47 1.20 16.41
CA ASN A 107 25.48 2.04 17.05
C ASN A 107 26.70 2.22 16.13
N LYS A 108 27.26 1.14 15.57
CA LYS A 108 28.35 1.22 14.59
C LYS A 108 28.02 2.12 13.41
N LYS A 109 26.80 2.04 12.86
CA LYS A 109 26.35 2.93 11.77
C LYS A 109 26.28 4.40 12.21
N LYS A 110 25.87 4.68 13.45
CA LYS A 110 25.89 6.05 14.00
C LYS A 110 27.31 6.56 14.19
N ASP A 111 28.20 5.73 14.72
CA ASP A 111 29.59 6.07 14.98
C ASP A 111 30.31 6.36 13.66
N LEU A 112 30.15 5.50 12.64
CA LEU A 112 30.64 5.74 11.29
C LEU A 112 30.08 7.04 10.67
N PHE A 113 28.80 7.31 10.86
CA PHE A 113 28.19 8.55 10.39
C PHE A 113 28.75 9.79 11.10
N LEU A 114 29.08 9.67 12.39
CA LEU A 114 29.67 10.76 13.18
C LEU A 114 31.13 11.00 12.79
N LEU A 115 31.91 9.93 12.65
CA LEU A 115 33.29 9.97 12.19
C LEU A 115 33.40 10.59 10.80
N GLY A 116 32.51 10.15 9.89
CA GLY A 116 32.39 10.72 8.55
C GLY A 116 31.88 12.17 8.52
N LYS A 117 31.43 12.75 9.64
CA LYS A 117 31.21 14.21 9.79
C LYS A 117 32.44 14.92 10.32
N GLN A 118 33.16 14.33 11.29
CA GLN A 118 34.35 14.91 11.91
C GLN A 118 35.49 15.10 10.91
N PHE A 119 35.64 14.22 9.92
CA PHE A 119 36.69 14.34 8.89
C PHE A 119 36.27 15.10 7.63
N ARG A 120 35.14 15.82 7.63
CA ARG A 120 34.77 16.64 6.48
C ARG A 120 35.51 17.98 6.55
N PRO A 121 36.23 18.40 5.49
CA PRO A 121 36.82 19.72 5.46
C PRO A 121 35.70 20.76 5.56
N ASP A 122 35.93 21.79 6.37
CA ASP A 122 34.99 22.85 6.79
C ASP A 122 34.25 23.55 5.62
N ARG A 123 34.80 23.43 4.40
CA ARG A 123 34.16 23.88 3.15
C ARG A 123 32.87 23.13 2.79
N TYR A 124 32.58 21.98 3.40
CA TYR A 124 31.38 21.17 3.12
C TYR A 124 30.15 21.55 3.96
N ASP A 125 30.30 22.26 5.08
CA ASP A 125 29.18 22.61 5.97
C ASP A 125 28.47 23.92 5.60
N ARG A 126 29.09 24.77 4.75
CA ARG A 126 28.50 26.03 4.27
C ARG A 126 27.26 25.89 3.37
N LYS A 127 26.86 24.67 2.99
CA LYS A 127 25.65 24.38 2.17
C LYS A 127 24.48 23.78 2.96
N ARG A 128 24.58 23.67 4.30
CA ARG A 128 23.51 23.10 5.14
C ARG A 128 22.48 24.11 5.63
N THR A 129 22.77 25.40 5.52
CA THR A 129 21.79 26.49 5.72
C THR A 129 20.85 26.64 4.51
N ASP A 130 21.17 25.99 3.38
CA ASP A 130 20.29 25.96 2.22
C ASP A 130 19.02 25.18 2.57
N SER A 131 17.91 25.90 2.72
CA SER A 131 16.58 25.37 3.04
C SER A 131 16.17 24.18 2.16
N LYS A 132 16.63 24.15 0.89
CA LYS A 132 16.43 23.04 -0.05
C LYS A 132 17.17 21.74 0.34
N ALA A 133 18.38 21.82 0.90
CA ALA A 133 19.17 20.64 1.28
C ALA A 133 18.58 19.94 2.53
N VAL A 134 18.11 20.73 3.50
CA VAL A 134 17.39 20.25 4.69
C VAL A 134 16.08 19.57 4.30
N LEU A 135 15.33 20.14 3.34
CA LEU A 135 14.09 19.56 2.83
C LEU A 135 14.31 18.19 2.15
N LYS A 136 15.41 18.03 1.40
CA LYS A 136 15.78 16.74 0.79
C LYS A 136 16.14 15.67 1.83
N GLN A 137 16.75 16.04 2.97
CA GLN A 137 17.04 15.09 4.06
C GLN A 137 15.77 14.60 4.78
N LYS A 138 14.75 15.46 4.93
CA LYS A 138 13.44 15.04 5.49
C LYS A 138 12.68 14.08 4.56
N ARG A 139 12.98 14.11 3.26
CA ARG A 139 12.39 13.25 2.21
C ARG A 139 13.17 11.96 1.96
N LYS A 140 14.08 11.55 2.86
CA LYS A 140 14.90 10.34 2.65
C LYS A 140 14.03 9.14 2.25
N ILE A 141 14.35 8.58 1.10
CA ILE A 141 13.78 7.36 0.52
C ILE A 141 13.84 6.27 1.59
N GLY A 142 12.68 5.71 1.95
CA GLY A 142 12.52 4.73 3.03
C GLY A 142 11.73 5.21 4.24
N SER A 143 11.51 6.52 4.37
CA SER A 143 10.43 7.07 5.19
C SER A 143 9.14 6.92 4.38
N GLY A 144 8.27 5.96 4.73
CA GLY A 144 7.03 5.66 4.01
C GLY A 144 6.21 6.90 3.63
N ILE A 145 5.42 6.81 2.57
CA ILE A 145 4.77 7.95 1.89
C ILE A 145 3.96 8.81 2.87
N LEU A 146 3.43 8.21 3.92
CA LEU A 146 2.65 8.89 4.96
C LEU A 146 3.49 9.88 5.79
N ASN A 147 4.77 9.60 6.04
CA ASN A 147 5.65 10.43 6.86
C ASN A 147 6.17 11.68 6.12
N VAL A 148 6.07 11.71 4.78
CA VAL A 148 6.58 12.81 3.94
C VAL A 148 5.78 14.11 4.12
N TYR A 149 4.50 14.02 4.51
CA TYR A 149 3.57 15.15 4.52
C TYR A 149 3.34 15.79 5.90
N GLY A 150 4.08 15.34 6.92
CA GLY A 150 4.05 15.89 8.27
C GLY A 150 2.78 15.55 9.06
N THR A 151 2.91 15.41 10.38
CA THR A 151 1.78 15.11 11.27
C THR A 151 1.06 16.39 11.68
N VAL A 152 -0.28 16.38 11.61
CA VAL A 152 -1.11 17.46 12.18
C VAL A 152 -1.21 17.24 13.68
N LYS A 153 -0.78 18.21 14.49
CA LYS A 153 -1.01 18.18 15.94
C LYS A 153 -2.51 18.27 16.19
N LYS A 154 -3.12 17.21 16.74
CA LYS A 154 -4.49 17.27 17.24
C LYS A 154 -4.49 18.20 18.46
N LYS A 155 -5.33 19.25 18.45
CA LYS A 155 -5.62 19.99 19.68
C LYS A 155 -6.29 19.00 20.64
N LYS A 156 -5.75 18.89 21.86
CA LYS A 156 -6.38 18.14 22.95
C LYS A 156 -7.65 18.86 23.38
#